data_AF-A0A8S8XXE4-F1
#
_entry.id   AF-A0A8S8XXE4-F1
#
_cell.length_a   1.000
_cell.length_b   1.000
_cell.length_c   1.000
_cell.angle_alpha   90.00
_cell.angle_beta   90.00
_cell.angle_gamma   90.00
#
_symmetry.space_group_name_H-M   'P 1'
#
loop_
_entity.id
_entity.type
_entity.pdbx_description
1 polymer ?
#
loop_
_entity_poly.entity_id
_entity_poly.type
_entity_poly.pdbx_seq_one_letter_code
_entity_poly.pdbx_strand_id
1 'polypeptide(L)' 'MNLKSLFDCKIISKGDYPKDKLKITVVDDGSTDDTSYWLSKASKEFGCKVITLENNRGKRNAIHTAVKRM' A
#
# COMPACT_ATOMS: atom_id res chain seq x y z
N MET A 1 0.78 -0.74 11.97
CA MET A 1 1.81 -0.45 10.95
C MET A 1 2.98 0.24 11.62
N ASN A 2 4.14 -0.41 11.63
CA ASN A 2 5.38 0.30 11.90
C ASN A 2 5.59 1.32 10.77
N LEU A 3 6.13 2.50 11.10
CA LEU A 3 6.48 3.60 10.18
C LEU A 3 7.10 3.16 8.84
N LYS A 4 7.70 1.98 8.80
CA LYS A 4 8.33 1.32 7.65
C LYS A 4 7.50 1.37 6.36
N SER A 5 6.22 1.01 6.37
CA SER A 5 5.41 0.95 5.14
C SER A 5 5.15 2.35 4.53
N LEU A 6 5.11 3.40 5.35
CA LEU A 6 5.05 4.80 4.90
C LEU A 6 6.38 5.22 4.28
N PHE A 7 7.50 4.84 4.93
CA PHE A 7 8.84 5.08 4.41
C PHE A 7 9.07 4.37 3.07
N ASP A 8 8.56 3.15 2.89
CA ASP A 8 8.70 2.40 1.64
C ASP A 8 7.96 3.08 0.48
N CYS A 9 6.72 3.51 0.69
CA CYS A 9 5.96 4.27 -0.31
C CYS A 9 6.67 5.58 -0.68
N LYS A 10 7.24 6.27 0.32
CA LYS A 10 8.03 7.49 0.11
C LYS A 10 9.29 7.23 -0.72
N ILE A 11 10.05 6.18 -0.41
CA ILE A 11 11.28 5.84 -1.13
C ILE A 11 10.95 5.51 -2.59
N ILE A 12 9.96 4.66 -2.83
CA ILE A 12 9.54 4.27 -4.19
C ILE A 12 9.00 5.48 -4.96
N SER A 13 8.15 6.29 -4.33
CA SER A 13 7.57 7.49 -4.94
C SER A 13 8.61 8.57 -5.24
N LYS A 14 9.71 8.66 -4.48
CA LYS A 14 10.80 9.63 -4.73
C LYS A 14 11.96 9.09 -5.58
N GLY A 15 11.94 7.81 -5.94
CA GLY A 15 12.95 7.21 -6.80
C GLY A 15 13.03 7.90 -8.16
N ASP A 16 14.20 7.82 -8.79
CA ASP A 16 14.46 8.35 -10.14
C ASP A 16 13.87 7.41 -11.20
N TYR A 17 12.53 7.43 -11.28
CA TYR A 17 11.75 6.68 -12.23
C TYR A 17 10.52 7.52 -12.65
N PRO A 18 10.16 7.53 -13.95
CA PRO A 18 9.03 8.31 -14.44
C PRO A 18 7.72 7.97 -13.70
N LYS A 19 7.05 8.99 -13.16
CA LYS A 19 5.87 8.81 -12.28
C LYS A 19 4.65 8.29 -13.03
N ASP A 20 4.50 8.69 -14.29
CA ASP A 20 3.47 8.22 -15.22
C ASP A 20 3.59 6.72 -15.53
N LYS A 21 4.79 6.14 -15.37
CA LYS A 21 5.06 4.72 -15.59
C LYS A 21 5.04 3.89 -14.31
N LEU A 22 4.81 4.51 -13.15
CA LEU A 22 4.88 3.85 -11.85
C LEU A 22 3.52 3.86 -11.16
N LYS A 23 3.01 2.67 -10.85
CA LYS A 23 1.80 2.49 -10.05
C LYS A 23 2.14 1.73 -8.78
N ILE A 24 1.84 2.33 -7.63
CA ILE A 24 2.08 1.74 -6.31
C ILE A 24 0.73 1.31 -5.75
N THR A 25 0.58 0.02 -5.45
CA THR A 25 -0.59 -0.53 -4.78
C THR A 25 -0.15 -1.19 -3.48
N VAL A 26 -0.71 -0.75 -2.36
CA VAL A 26 -0.48 -1.31 -1.03
C VAL A 26 -1.71 -2.11 -0.62
N VAL A 27 -1.51 -3.35 -0.18
CA VAL A 27 -2.59 -4.18 0.36
C VAL A 27 -2.36 -4.42 1.84
N ASP A 28 -3.34 -4.01 2.64
CA ASP A 28 -3.42 -4.30 4.06
C ASP A 28 -4.22 -5.59 4.27
N ASP A 29 -3.57 -6.61 4.81
CA ASP A 29 -4.12 -7.96 5.01
C ASP A 29 -4.80 -8.08 6.38
N GLY A 30 -5.74 -7.16 6.67
CA GLY A 30 -6.55 -7.18 7.89
C GLY A 30 -5.81 -6.78 9.17
N SER A 31 -4.96 -5.76 9.12
CA SER A 31 -4.33 -5.22 10.32
C SER A 31 -5.36 -4.63 11.28
N THR A 32 -5.16 -4.85 12.59
CA THR A 32 -6.07 -4.39 13.66
C THR A 32 -5.55 -3.18 14.44
N ASP A 33 -4.41 -2.62 14.03
CA ASP A 33 -3.78 -1.45 14.63
C ASP A 33 -3.97 -0.19 13.75
N ASP A 34 -3.22 0.88 14.01
CA ASP A 34 -3.32 2.16 13.28
C ASP A 34 -2.86 2.10 11.80
N THR A 35 -2.70 0.91 11.22
CA THR A 35 -2.30 0.70 9.82
C THR A 35 -3.15 1.49 8.83
N SER A 36 -4.48 1.46 9.00
CA SER A 36 -5.40 2.16 8.11
C SER A 36 -5.16 3.68 8.07
N TYR A 37 -4.85 4.30 9.20
CA TYR A 37 -4.52 5.72 9.30
C TYR A 37 -3.26 6.06 8.49
N TRP A 38 -2.18 5.30 8.69
CA TRP A 38 -0.91 5.55 8.01
C TRP A 38 -0.98 5.26 6.51
N LEU A 39 -1.74 4.26 6.08
CA LEU A 39 -1.97 3.98 4.66
C LEU A 39 -2.80 5.08 3.99
N SER A 40 -3.81 5.62 4.68
CA SER A 40 -4.58 6.77 4.20
C SER A 40 -3.67 7.98 4.00
N LYS A 41 -2.76 8.23 4.94
CA LYS A 41 -1.75 9.28 4.82
C LYS A 41 -0.81 9.05 3.64
N ALA A 42 -0.28 7.82 3.49
CA ALA A 42 0.59 7.45 2.37
C ALA A 42 -0.08 7.63 1.00
N SER A 43 -1.36 7.24 0.89
CA SER A 43 -2.17 7.40 -0.31
C SER A 43 -2.28 8.86 -0.73
N LYS A 44 -2.57 9.74 0.24
CA LYS A 44 -2.67 11.19 0.00
C LYS A 44 -1.33 11.83 -0.35
N GLU A 45 -0.26 11.45 0.34
CA GLU A 45 1.06 12.08 0.17
C GLU A 45 1.83 11.58 -1.06
N PHE A 46 1.67 10.30 -1.42
CA PHE A 46 2.50 9.64 -2.45
C PHE A 46 1.72 9.07 -3.64
N GLY A 47 0.39 9.21 -3.65
CA GLY A 47 -0.47 8.75 -4.74
C GLY A 47 -0.60 7.23 -4.86
N CYS A 48 -0.29 6.47 -3.81
CA CYS A 48 -0.41 5.02 -3.83
C CYS A 48 -1.86 4.57 -3.61
N LYS A 49 -2.31 3.56 -4.36
CA LYS A 49 -3.60 2.91 -4.15
C LYS A 49 -3.54 2.03 -2.91
N VAL A 50 -4.53 2.13 -2.04
CA VAL A 50 -4.63 1.30 -0.83
C VAL A 50 -5.84 0.37 -0.95
N ILE A 51 -5.63 -0.91 -0.65
CA ILE A 51 -6.67 -1.93 -0.56
C ILE A 51 -6.59 -2.55 0.83
N THR A 52 -7.63 -2.39 1.64
CA THR A 52 -7.73 -3.04 2.94
C THR A 52 -8.65 -4.25 2.85
N LEU A 53 -8.16 -5.39 3.33
CA LEU A 53 -8.94 -6.61 3.51
C LEU A 53 -9.51 -6.64 4.92
N GLU A 54 -10.73 -7.13 5.07
CA GLU A 54 -11.40 -7.21 6.38
C GLU A 54 -10.72 -8.20 7.34
N ASN A 55 -10.05 -9.21 6.81
CA ASN A 55 -9.42 -10.27 7.59
C ASN A 55 -8.09 -10.67 6.94
N ASN A 56 -7.15 -11.14 7.77
CA ASN A 56 -5.90 -11.71 7.30
C ASN A 56 -6.17 -13.00 6.50
N ARG A 57 -5.94 -12.94 5.19
CA ARG A 57 -6.13 -14.06 4.25
C ARG A 57 -4.80 -14.59 3.73
N GLY A 58 -3.68 -14.11 4.27
CA GLY A 58 -2.34 -14.46 3.87
C GLY A 58 -1.87 -13.74 2.60
N LYS A 59 -0.54 -13.60 2.49
CA LYS A 59 0.14 -12.81 1.45
C LYS A 59 -0.26 -13.19 0.01
N ARG A 60 -0.49 -14.48 -0.27
CA ARG A 60 -0.89 -14.95 -1.60
C ARG A 60 -2.24 -14.36 -2.02
N ASN A 61 -3.21 -14.33 -1.11
CA ASN A 61 -4.52 -13.75 -1.36
C ASN A 61 -4.46 -12.22 -1.43
N ALA A 62 -3.60 -11.59 -0.63
CA ALA A 62 -3.35 -10.15 -0.72
C ALA A 62 -2.82 -9.75 -2.10
N ILE A 63 -1.80 -10.45 -2.62
CA ILE A 63 -1.25 -10.23 -3.96
C ILE A 63 -2.30 -10.50 -5.04
N HIS A 64 -3.02 -11.62 -4.96
CA HIS A 64 -4.08 -11.94 -5.91
C HIS A 64 -5.17 -10.86 -5.95
N THR A 65 -5.55 -10.32 -4.79
CA THR A 65 -6.52 -9.23 -4.70
C THR A 65 -5.97 -7.93 -5.29
N ALA A 66 -4.68 -7.64 -5.09
CA ALA A 66 -4.01 -6.49 -5.70
C ALA A 66 -4.13 -6.54 -7.22
N VAL A 67 -3.73 -7.67 -7.83
CA VAL A 67 -3.75 -7.87 -9.28
C VAL A 67 -5.18 -7.79 -9.83
N LYS A 68 -6.16 -8.40 -9.15
CA LYS A 68 -7.56 -8.38 -9.59
C LYS A 68 -8.19 -6.98 -9.54
N ARG A 69 -7.71 -6.10 -8.66
CA ARG A 69 -8.23 -4.74 -8.46
C ARG A 69 -7.35 -3.66 -9.12
N MET A 70 -6.35 -4.04 -9.92
CA MET A 70 -5.51 -3.07 -10.64
C MET A 70 -6.28 -2.33 -11.72
#